data_AF-A0A093HRC6-F1
#
_entry.id   AF-A0A093HRC6-F1
#
_cell.length_a   1.000
_cell.length_b   1.000
_cell.length_c   1.000
_cell.angle_alpha   90.00
_cell.angle_beta   90.00
_cell.angle_gamma   90.00
#
_symmetry.space_group_name_H-M   'P 1'
#
loop_
_entity.id
_entity.type
_entity.pdbx_description
1 polymer ?
#
loop_
_entity_poly.entity_id
_entity_poly.type
_entity_poly.pdbx_seq_one_letter_code
_entity_poly.pdbx_strand_id
1 'polypeptide(L)'
;YPSGNLAIIVVRETKQFVCIVQEDKPNNAGIQAVFQSNGRSTCYHPNGTVWININIQGGQYLDQAGSRVRTWTWPNTVTSSGPHAPLRPVFISLNRHVGVRILGQDKIAVSFLAMGQQAKFNVGTKVQVSAVDQLPPPSQLSEDHLLLLAFRIRIWRLFNKLHGCLTFPSNEQWDKIKPPAYLTTQALKIIHLCMTSDVSEEVRSLVRAIIN
;
A
#
# COMPACT_ATOMS: atom_id res chain seq x y z
N TYR A 1 -15.29 -23.95 -3.35
CA TYR A 1 -15.58 -23.42 -4.70
C TYR A 1 -16.48 -24.41 -5.44
N PRO A 2 -17.18 -24.00 -6.53
CA PRO A 2 -17.90 -24.94 -7.39
C PRO A 2 -17.03 -26.09 -7.93
N SER A 3 -15.72 -25.84 -8.05
CA SER A 3 -14.68 -26.82 -8.40
C SER A 3 -14.42 -27.90 -7.34
N GLY A 4 -14.95 -27.75 -6.12
CA GLY A 4 -14.61 -28.58 -4.96
C GLY A 4 -13.40 -28.09 -4.14
N ASN A 5 -12.63 -27.11 -4.64
CA ASN A 5 -11.47 -26.59 -3.91
C ASN A 5 -11.88 -25.75 -2.69
N LEU A 6 -11.01 -25.70 -1.68
CA LEU A 6 -11.20 -24.89 -0.48
C LEU A 6 -11.18 -23.40 -0.82
N ALA A 7 -12.19 -22.65 -0.35
CA ALA A 7 -12.31 -21.23 -0.65
C ALA A 7 -11.88 -20.33 0.51
N ILE A 8 -12.40 -20.59 1.69
CA ILE A 8 -12.27 -19.72 2.85
C ILE A 8 -12.11 -20.60 4.09
N ILE A 9 -11.11 -20.29 4.91
CA ILE A 9 -10.89 -20.90 6.22
C ILE A 9 -11.10 -19.80 7.26
N VAL A 10 -11.95 -20.06 8.25
CA VAL A 10 -12.11 -19.18 9.42
C VAL A 10 -11.81 -19.99 10.66
N VAL A 11 -10.71 -19.64 11.34
CA VAL A 11 -10.35 -20.21 12.64
C VAL A 11 -10.68 -19.18 13.71
N ARG A 12 -11.39 -19.59 14.76
CA ARG A 12 -11.81 -18.72 15.86
C ARG A 12 -11.46 -19.38 17.19
N GLU A 13 -10.82 -18.63 18.06
CA GLU A 13 -10.54 -18.98 19.45
C GLU A 13 -11.03 -17.83 20.31
N THR A 14 -11.96 -18.05 21.25
CA THR A 14 -12.56 -17.02 22.15
C THR A 14 -12.66 -15.58 21.58
N LYS A 15 -11.61 -14.76 21.70
CA LYS A 15 -11.55 -13.35 21.25
C LYS A 15 -10.68 -13.11 20.01
N GLN A 16 -10.07 -14.14 19.46
CA GLN A 16 -9.19 -14.11 18.30
C GLN A 16 -9.80 -14.86 17.12
N PHE A 17 -9.49 -14.39 15.92
CA PHE A 17 -9.81 -15.13 14.71
C PHE A 17 -8.80 -14.82 13.62
N VAL A 18 -8.68 -15.75 12.68
CA VAL A 18 -8.05 -15.54 11.39
C VAL A 18 -8.98 -16.03 10.30
N CYS A 19 -9.19 -15.20 9.29
CA CYS A 19 -9.88 -15.55 8.06
C CYS A 19 -8.87 -15.56 6.92
N ILE A 20 -8.76 -16.70 6.22
CA ILE A 20 -7.86 -16.90 5.10
C ILE A 20 -8.70 -17.22 3.87
N VAL A 21 -8.52 -16.45 2.79
CA VAL A 21 -9.11 -16.73 1.48
C VAL A 21 -8.04 -17.41 0.62
N GLN A 22 -8.38 -18.53 0.00
CA GLN A 22 -7.48 -19.30 -0.86
C GLN A 22 -7.88 -19.21 -2.34
N GLU A 23 -6.91 -19.37 -3.23
CA GLU A 23 -7.15 -19.52 -4.66
C GLU A 23 -7.99 -20.77 -4.97
N ASP A 24 -8.75 -20.70 -6.07
CA ASP A 24 -9.48 -21.84 -6.60
C ASP A 24 -8.52 -22.79 -7.35
N LYS A 25 -7.67 -23.49 -6.60
CA LYS A 25 -6.70 -24.48 -7.11
C LYS A 25 -6.69 -25.75 -6.24
N PRO A 26 -6.48 -26.93 -6.83
CA PRO A 26 -6.49 -28.20 -6.09
C PRO A 26 -5.23 -28.39 -5.22
N ASN A 27 -4.05 -28.01 -5.72
CA ASN A 27 -2.77 -28.15 -5.02
C ASN A 27 -2.06 -26.80 -4.96
N ASN A 28 -1.33 -26.56 -3.87
CA ASN A 28 -0.53 -25.34 -3.67
C ASN A 28 -1.33 -24.05 -3.89
N ALA A 29 -2.58 -24.02 -3.40
CA ALA A 29 -3.44 -22.85 -3.52
C ALA A 29 -2.80 -21.65 -2.80
N GLY A 30 -2.59 -20.57 -3.55
CA GLY A 30 -2.09 -19.31 -2.98
C GLY A 30 -3.09 -18.70 -2.00
N ILE A 31 -2.57 -17.95 -1.04
CA ILE A 31 -3.40 -17.12 -0.16
C ILE A 31 -3.76 -15.84 -0.91
N GLN A 32 -5.06 -15.57 -1.07
CA GLN A 32 -5.54 -14.34 -1.71
C GLN A 32 -5.86 -13.24 -0.71
N ALA A 33 -6.21 -13.59 0.52
CA ALA A 33 -6.36 -12.62 1.59
C ALA A 33 -6.22 -13.24 2.98
N VAL A 34 -5.77 -12.43 3.94
CA VAL A 34 -5.72 -12.77 5.37
C VAL A 34 -6.33 -11.61 6.16
N PHE A 35 -7.23 -11.92 7.08
CA PHE A 35 -7.82 -10.97 8.03
C PHE A 35 -7.62 -11.50 9.44
N GLN A 36 -7.08 -10.68 10.33
CA GLN A 36 -6.77 -11.05 11.70
C GLN A 36 -7.56 -10.18 12.68
N SER A 37 -7.91 -10.76 13.83
CA SER A 37 -8.60 -10.05 14.92
C SER A 37 -7.79 -8.91 15.54
N ASN A 38 -6.48 -8.83 15.31
CA ASN A 38 -5.65 -7.70 15.73
C ASN A 38 -5.77 -6.46 14.80
N GLY A 39 -6.71 -6.48 13.84
CA GLY A 39 -6.95 -5.39 12.91
C GLY A 39 -5.96 -5.35 11.74
N ARG A 40 -5.05 -6.33 11.62
CA ARG A 40 -4.21 -6.49 10.44
C ARG A 40 -4.98 -7.23 9.36
N SER A 41 -4.86 -6.75 8.12
CA SER A 41 -5.42 -7.45 6.97
C SER A 41 -4.57 -7.25 5.74
N THR A 42 -4.49 -8.26 4.89
CA THR A 42 -3.74 -8.20 3.64
C THR A 42 -4.53 -8.90 2.54
N CYS A 43 -4.65 -8.27 1.39
CA CYS A 43 -5.22 -8.87 0.18
C CYS A 43 -4.17 -8.84 -0.93
N TYR A 44 -4.16 -9.86 -1.77
CA TYR A 44 -3.21 -10.02 -2.86
C TYR A 44 -3.89 -9.91 -4.22
N HIS A 45 -3.17 -9.35 -5.19
CA HIS A 45 -3.50 -9.46 -6.60
C HIS A 45 -3.33 -10.92 -7.06
N PRO A 46 -3.97 -11.33 -8.16
CA PRO A 46 -3.77 -12.66 -8.74
C PRO A 46 -2.31 -12.99 -9.12
N ASN A 47 -1.45 -11.98 -9.27
CA ASN A 47 -0.02 -12.15 -9.52
C ASN A 47 0.82 -12.33 -8.24
N GLY A 48 0.17 -12.38 -7.06
CA GLY A 48 0.83 -12.53 -5.76
C GLY A 48 1.32 -11.22 -5.12
N THR A 49 1.25 -10.10 -5.83
CA THR A 49 1.63 -8.79 -5.26
C THR A 49 0.59 -8.34 -4.24
N VAL A 50 1.02 -7.66 -3.17
CA VAL A 50 0.10 -7.06 -2.20
C VAL A 50 -0.79 -6.03 -2.89
N TRP A 51 -2.10 -6.16 -2.75
CA TRP A 51 -3.10 -5.22 -3.25
C TRP A 51 -3.56 -4.27 -2.16
N ILE A 52 -3.85 -4.80 -0.98
CA ILE A 52 -4.31 -4.01 0.16
C ILE A 52 -3.53 -4.45 1.38
N ASN A 53 -3.06 -3.49 2.17
CA ASN A 53 -2.51 -3.73 3.50
C ASN A 53 -3.21 -2.80 4.49
N ILE A 54 -3.75 -3.37 5.56
CA ILE A 54 -4.50 -2.65 6.59
C ILE A 54 -3.91 -2.98 7.95
N ASN A 55 -3.88 -1.98 8.82
CA ASN A 55 -3.56 -2.12 10.22
C ASN A 55 -4.51 -1.25 11.07
N ILE A 56 -4.21 -1.13 12.36
CA ILE A 56 -5.00 -0.36 13.32
C ILE A 56 -4.93 1.17 13.14
N GLN A 57 -4.01 1.68 12.31
CA GLN A 57 -3.89 3.11 12.01
C GLN A 57 -4.63 3.50 10.73
N GLY A 58 -4.70 2.58 9.77
CA GLY A 58 -5.28 2.86 8.47
C GLY A 58 -5.08 1.72 7.47
N GLY A 59 -4.93 2.10 6.20
CA GLY A 59 -4.59 1.16 5.16
C GLY A 59 -4.01 1.79 3.92
N GLN A 60 -3.52 0.92 3.06
CA GLN A 60 -2.88 1.26 1.79
C GLN A 60 -3.47 0.40 0.68
N TYR A 61 -3.62 1.02 -0.49
CA TYR A 61 -4.02 0.38 -1.74
C TYR A 61 -2.86 0.47 -2.72
N LEU A 62 -2.45 -0.68 -3.24
CA LEU A 62 -1.30 -0.85 -4.11
C LEU A 62 -1.76 -1.38 -5.48
N ASP A 63 -1.07 -0.95 -6.55
CA ASP A 63 -1.29 -1.49 -7.89
C ASP A 63 -0.62 -2.86 -8.08
N GLN A 64 -0.78 -3.44 -9.27
CA GLN A 64 -0.22 -4.76 -9.61
C GLN A 64 1.31 -4.81 -9.57
N ALA A 65 1.98 -3.65 -9.70
CA ALA A 65 3.43 -3.51 -9.58
C ALA A 65 3.88 -3.27 -8.13
N GLY A 66 2.95 -3.23 -7.16
CA GLY A 66 3.24 -2.97 -5.76
C GLY A 66 3.51 -1.49 -5.47
N SER A 67 3.19 -0.59 -6.39
CA SER A 67 3.28 0.85 -6.12
C SER A 67 2.07 1.31 -5.33
N ARG A 68 2.31 2.10 -4.30
CA ARG A 68 1.25 2.66 -3.43
C ARG A 68 0.46 3.73 -4.19
N VAL A 69 -0.79 3.42 -4.52
CA VAL A 69 -1.71 4.33 -5.23
C VAL A 69 -2.47 5.22 -4.25
N ARG A 70 -2.82 4.68 -3.09
CA ARG A 70 -3.66 5.38 -2.13
C ARG A 70 -3.39 4.94 -0.70
N THR A 71 -3.55 5.86 0.24
CA THR A 71 -3.54 5.59 1.68
C THR A 71 -4.78 6.22 2.33
N TRP A 72 -5.13 5.71 3.51
CA TRP A 72 -6.12 6.34 4.38
C TRP A 72 -5.78 6.04 5.83
N THR A 73 -6.33 6.83 6.75
CA THR A 73 -6.32 6.55 8.18
C THR A 73 -7.73 6.35 8.72
N TRP A 74 -7.83 5.69 9.87
CA TRP A 74 -9.11 5.51 10.56
C TRP A 74 -9.48 6.77 11.35
N PRO A 75 -10.77 7.15 11.44
CA PRO A 75 -11.19 8.40 12.10
C PRO A 75 -10.84 8.53 13.60
N ASN A 76 -10.54 7.43 14.29
CA ASN A 76 -10.43 7.40 15.75
C ASN A 76 -8.99 7.14 16.26
N THR A 77 -7.97 7.34 15.43
CA THR A 77 -6.58 7.21 15.89
C THR A 77 -6.19 8.46 16.66
N VAL A 78 -5.99 8.30 17.98
CA VAL A 78 -5.77 9.35 19.01
C VAL A 78 -4.60 10.31 18.72
N THR A 79 -3.74 10.01 17.74
CA THR A 79 -2.49 10.74 17.44
C THR A 79 -2.45 11.29 16.01
N SER A 80 -3.50 11.99 15.58
CA SER A 80 -3.68 12.41 14.19
C SER A 80 -3.42 13.91 14.00
N SER A 81 -2.16 14.35 14.12
CA SER A 81 -1.72 15.73 13.84
C SER A 81 -1.23 15.97 12.40
N GLY A 82 -1.49 15.03 11.47
CA GLY A 82 -1.05 15.12 10.07
C GLY A 82 -2.18 15.38 9.05
N PRO A 83 -1.85 15.65 7.78
CA PRO A 83 -2.83 15.66 6.70
C PRO A 83 -3.32 14.24 6.42
N HIS A 84 -4.51 13.90 6.89
CA HIS A 84 -5.08 12.56 6.79
C HIS A 84 -6.13 12.45 5.68
N ALA A 85 -5.92 11.52 4.76
CA ALA A 85 -6.92 11.19 3.74
C ALA A 85 -7.97 10.23 4.34
N PRO A 86 -9.27 10.57 4.29
CA PRO A 86 -10.31 9.67 4.78
C PRO A 86 -10.45 8.43 3.88
N LEU A 87 -10.92 7.33 4.47
CA LEU A 87 -11.34 6.17 3.69
C LEU A 87 -12.48 6.59 2.74
N ARG A 88 -12.33 6.18 1.49
CA ARG A 88 -13.39 6.11 0.48
C ARG A 88 -13.58 4.62 0.24
N PRO A 89 -14.82 4.12 0.21
CA PRO A 89 -15.13 2.71 0.06
C PRO A 89 -14.23 1.98 -0.94
N VAL A 90 -13.66 0.85 -0.53
CA VAL A 90 -12.85 -0.01 -1.40
C VAL A 90 -13.60 -1.31 -1.65
N PHE A 91 -13.68 -1.69 -2.92
CA PHE A 91 -14.29 -2.93 -3.37
C PHE A 91 -13.30 -3.62 -4.31
N ILE A 92 -12.91 -4.86 -4.00
CA ILE A 92 -12.02 -5.65 -4.85
C ILE A 92 -12.59 -7.06 -5.05
N SER A 93 -12.34 -7.65 -6.21
CA SER A 93 -12.63 -9.05 -6.50
C SER A 93 -11.31 -9.82 -6.43
N LEU A 94 -11.16 -10.69 -5.44
CA LEU A 94 -9.95 -11.52 -5.30
C LEU A 94 -9.90 -12.60 -6.38
N ASN A 95 -11.07 -13.12 -6.76
CA ASN A 95 -11.27 -14.00 -7.90
C ASN A 95 -12.72 -13.87 -8.41
N ARG A 96 -13.16 -14.82 -9.26
CA ARG A 96 -14.52 -14.84 -9.84
C ARG A 96 -15.63 -15.02 -8.81
N HIS A 97 -15.35 -15.67 -7.69
CA HIS A 97 -16.31 -16.03 -6.65
C HIS A 97 -16.15 -15.19 -5.37
N VAL A 98 -14.94 -14.72 -5.06
CA VAL A 98 -14.66 -14.02 -3.79
C VAL A 98 -14.35 -12.54 -4.01
N GLY A 99 -15.03 -11.69 -3.23
CA GLY A 99 -14.81 -10.25 -3.17
C GLY A 99 -14.66 -9.73 -1.75
N VAL A 100 -14.01 -8.57 -1.61
CA VAL A 100 -13.79 -7.87 -0.34
C VAL A 100 -14.33 -6.46 -0.44
N ARG A 101 -15.06 -6.03 0.61
CA ARG A 101 -15.61 -4.68 0.75
C ARG A 101 -15.10 -4.04 2.03
N ILE A 102 -14.54 -2.83 1.93
CA ILE A 102 -13.89 -2.12 3.03
C ILE A 102 -14.56 -0.75 3.15
N LEU A 103 -15.35 -0.59 4.21
CA LEU A 103 -16.10 0.63 4.49
C LEU A 103 -15.66 1.33 5.78
N GLY A 104 -14.87 0.63 6.61
CA GLY A 104 -14.38 1.09 7.90
C GLY A 104 -13.55 -0.01 8.57
N GLN A 105 -12.90 0.32 9.68
CA GLN A 105 -12.04 -0.61 10.43
C GLN A 105 -12.81 -1.88 10.86
N ASP A 106 -14.05 -1.71 11.29
CA ASP A 106 -14.96 -2.76 11.76
C ASP A 106 -16.00 -3.20 10.70
N LYS A 107 -15.92 -2.62 9.50
CA LYS A 107 -16.84 -2.84 8.37
C LYS A 107 -16.05 -3.36 7.16
N ILE A 108 -15.41 -4.50 7.35
CA ILE A 108 -14.68 -5.22 6.29
C ILE A 108 -15.41 -6.53 6.04
N ALA A 109 -16.02 -6.69 4.87
CA ALA A 109 -16.79 -7.88 4.55
C ALA A 109 -16.14 -8.69 3.43
N VAL A 110 -16.11 -10.01 3.62
CA VAL A 110 -15.81 -10.97 2.55
C VAL A 110 -17.14 -11.50 2.02
N SER A 111 -17.27 -11.55 0.70
CA SER A 111 -18.41 -12.15 0.01
C SER A 111 -17.97 -13.28 -0.89
N PHE A 112 -18.66 -14.41 -0.80
CA PHE A 112 -18.53 -15.55 -1.70
C PHE A 112 -19.82 -15.68 -2.54
N LEU A 113 -19.69 -15.67 -3.86
CA LEU A 113 -20.79 -15.78 -4.81
C LEU A 113 -20.57 -16.99 -5.72
N ALA A 114 -21.53 -17.91 -5.75
CA ALA A 114 -21.54 -19.03 -6.68
C ALA A 114 -22.97 -19.47 -6.97
N MET A 115 -23.25 -19.90 -8.21
CA MET A 115 -24.53 -20.49 -8.60
C MET A 115 -25.76 -19.65 -8.21
N GLY A 116 -25.65 -18.32 -8.32
CA GLY A 116 -26.73 -17.39 -7.94
C GLY A 116 -26.91 -17.16 -6.44
N GLN A 117 -26.12 -17.81 -5.59
CA GLN A 117 -26.17 -17.67 -4.13
C GLN A 117 -24.97 -16.89 -3.60
N GLN A 118 -25.22 -16.03 -2.62
CA GLN A 118 -24.17 -15.23 -1.98
C GLN A 118 -24.13 -15.48 -0.47
N ALA A 119 -22.94 -15.79 0.04
CA ALA A 119 -22.62 -15.74 1.44
C ALA A 119 -21.77 -14.49 1.71
N LYS A 120 -22.06 -13.76 2.78
CA LYS A 120 -21.30 -12.57 3.18
C LYS A 120 -21.14 -12.56 4.69
N PHE A 121 -19.93 -12.28 5.16
CA PHE A 121 -19.65 -12.20 6.59
C PHE A 121 -18.61 -11.09 6.87
N ASN A 122 -18.69 -10.52 8.08
CA ASN A 122 -17.79 -9.47 8.52
C ASN A 122 -16.50 -10.08 9.07
N VAL A 123 -15.37 -9.53 8.64
CA VAL A 123 -14.01 -9.81 9.10
C VAL A 123 -13.32 -8.54 9.62
N GLY A 124 -14.03 -7.41 9.64
CA GLY A 124 -13.54 -6.17 10.23
C GLY A 124 -13.47 -6.28 11.75
N THR A 125 -12.43 -5.69 12.34
CA THR A 125 -12.26 -5.68 13.80
C THR A 125 -11.97 -4.26 14.27
N LYS A 126 -12.80 -3.77 15.21
CA LYS A 126 -12.53 -2.51 15.91
C LYS A 126 -11.51 -2.76 17.01
N VAL A 127 -10.24 -2.52 16.72
CA VAL A 127 -9.20 -2.51 17.74
C VAL A 127 -9.09 -1.10 18.29
N GLN A 128 -9.55 -0.92 19.53
CA GLN A 128 -9.29 0.29 20.29
C GLN A 128 -7.95 0.14 20.99
N VAL A 129 -7.08 1.13 20.80
CA VAL A 129 -5.80 1.18 21.50
C VAL A 129 -6.06 1.87 22.82
N SER A 130 -6.06 1.10 23.90
CA SER A 130 -5.99 1.65 25.25
C SER A 130 -4.53 2.01 25.53
N ALA A 131 -4.28 3.27 25.85
CA ALA A 131 -2.99 3.88 26.20
C ALA A 131 -2.04 4.25 25.04
N VAL A 132 -1.50 5.45 25.20
CA VAL A 132 -0.75 6.31 24.28
C VAL A 132 0.68 5.79 24.00
N ASP A 133 1.12 4.71 24.64
CA ASP A 133 2.55 4.35 24.70
C ASP A 133 3.00 3.18 23.81
N GLN A 134 2.11 2.54 23.05
CA GLN A 134 2.42 1.26 22.36
C GLN A 134 2.28 1.28 20.84
N LEU A 135 1.81 2.37 20.23
CA LEU A 135 1.85 2.47 18.77
C LEU A 135 3.02 3.32 18.32
N PRO A 136 3.86 2.82 17.39
CA PRO A 136 4.74 3.72 16.66
C PRO A 136 3.87 4.82 16.01
N PRO A 137 4.31 6.08 16.03
CA PRO A 137 3.55 7.19 15.44
C PRO A 137 3.06 6.81 14.04
N PRO A 138 1.82 7.19 13.65
CA PRO A 138 1.26 6.85 12.34
C PRO A 138 2.28 7.23 11.30
N SER A 139 2.83 6.22 10.60
CA SER A 139 4.12 6.30 9.91
C SER A 139 4.31 7.68 9.30
N GLN A 140 4.96 8.58 10.06
CA GLN A 140 5.50 9.80 9.51
C GLN A 140 6.36 9.32 8.35
N LEU A 141 6.33 10.05 7.24
CA LEU A 141 7.08 9.71 6.05
C LEU A 141 8.51 9.37 6.47
N SER A 142 8.84 8.08 6.55
CA SER A 142 10.09 7.63 7.16
C SER A 142 11.23 8.28 6.39
N GLU A 143 12.27 8.71 7.10
CA GLU A 143 13.44 9.32 6.47
C GLU A 143 14.00 8.42 5.36
N ASP A 144 14.01 7.11 5.60
CA ASP A 144 14.36 6.10 4.60
C ASP A 144 13.46 6.16 3.37
N HIS A 145 12.16 6.38 3.56
CA HIS A 145 11.23 6.52 2.44
C HIS A 145 11.51 7.78 1.60
N LEU A 146 11.87 8.89 2.23
CA LEU A 146 12.31 10.09 1.52
C LEU A 146 13.58 9.85 0.73
N LEU A 147 14.56 9.17 1.33
CA LEU A 147 15.80 8.80 0.66
C LEU A 147 15.54 7.85 -0.51
N LEU A 148 14.70 6.83 -0.33
CA LEU A 148 14.30 5.91 -1.40
C LEU A 148 13.63 6.64 -2.57
N LEU A 149 12.75 7.61 -2.29
CA LEU A 149 12.13 8.44 -3.32
C LEU A 149 13.17 9.31 -4.04
N ALA A 150 14.13 9.90 -3.31
CA ALA A 150 15.22 10.68 -3.89
C ALA A 150 16.12 9.82 -4.79
N PHE A 151 16.54 8.64 -4.31
CA PHE A 151 17.34 7.69 -5.09
C PHE A 151 16.58 7.20 -6.33
N ARG A 152 15.28 6.95 -6.23
CA ARG A 152 14.45 6.60 -7.39
C ARG A 152 14.53 7.69 -8.46
N ILE A 153 14.41 8.97 -8.10
CA ILE A 153 14.57 10.07 -9.07
C ILE A 153 15.98 10.08 -9.66
N ARG A 154 17.03 9.91 -8.84
CA ARG A 154 18.41 9.88 -9.32
C ARG A 154 18.64 8.77 -10.35
N ILE A 155 18.13 7.57 -10.07
CA ILE A 155 18.19 6.42 -10.99
C ILE A 155 17.45 6.73 -12.29
N TRP A 156 16.23 7.27 -12.23
CA TRP A 156 15.49 7.63 -13.44
C TRP A 156 16.20 8.72 -14.25
N ARG A 157 16.85 9.70 -13.60
CA ARG A 157 17.68 10.69 -14.30
C ARG A 157 18.88 10.04 -15.00
N LEU A 158 19.55 9.09 -14.35
CA LEU A 158 20.65 8.32 -14.97
C LEU A 158 20.16 7.54 -16.18
N PHE A 159 19.03 6.84 -16.08
CA PHE A 159 18.45 6.14 -17.22
C PHE A 159 18.08 7.07 -18.37
N ASN A 160 17.53 8.25 -18.08
CA ASN A 160 17.24 9.25 -19.13
C ASN A 160 18.54 9.77 -19.78
N LYS A 161 19.61 10.01 -19.01
CA LYS A 161 20.92 10.37 -19.57
C LYS A 161 21.44 9.25 -20.47
N LEU A 162 21.42 8.00 -20.00
CA LEU A 162 21.90 6.84 -20.75
C LEU A 162 21.10 6.61 -22.03
N HIS A 163 19.77 6.70 -21.95
CA HIS A 163 18.90 6.63 -23.13
C HIS A 163 19.21 7.78 -24.11
N GLY A 164 19.44 8.98 -23.59
CA GLY A 164 19.94 10.11 -24.38
C GLY A 164 21.17 9.72 -25.18
N CYS A 165 22.24 9.28 -24.48
CA CYS A 165 23.51 8.87 -25.08
C CYS A 165 23.35 7.83 -26.20
N LEU A 166 22.46 6.86 -26.01
CA LEU A 166 22.18 5.83 -27.02
C LEU A 166 21.42 6.39 -28.24
N THR A 167 20.55 7.38 -28.04
CA THR A 167 19.69 7.91 -29.12
C THR A 167 20.39 8.97 -29.97
N PHE A 168 21.26 9.79 -29.38
CA PHE A 168 21.96 10.87 -30.11
C PHE A 168 23.48 10.87 -29.87
N PRO A 169 24.21 9.79 -30.20
CA PRO A 169 25.60 9.56 -29.77
C PRO A 169 26.59 10.70 -30.11
N SER A 170 26.31 11.51 -31.13
CA SER A 170 27.16 12.62 -31.56
C SER A 170 26.96 13.93 -30.79
N ASN A 171 26.01 14.00 -29.85
CA ASN A 171 25.77 15.21 -29.08
C ASN A 171 26.80 15.31 -27.93
N GLU A 172 27.56 16.39 -27.83
CA GLU A 172 28.53 16.58 -26.73
C GLU A 172 27.94 17.34 -25.53
N GLN A 173 26.72 17.88 -25.65
CA GLN A 173 26.09 18.75 -24.65
C GLN A 173 25.02 18.03 -23.80
N TRP A 174 25.28 16.77 -23.41
CA TRP A 174 24.35 15.96 -22.62
C TRP A 174 23.94 16.61 -21.29
N ASP A 175 24.86 17.30 -20.63
CA ASP A 175 24.59 17.94 -19.33
C ASP A 175 23.66 19.15 -19.43
N LYS A 176 23.41 19.67 -20.64
CA LYS A 176 22.47 20.77 -20.88
C LYS A 176 21.06 20.30 -21.22
N ILE A 177 20.87 19.00 -21.47
CA ILE A 177 19.55 18.45 -21.79
C ILE A 177 18.72 18.40 -20.51
N LYS A 178 17.60 19.13 -20.52
CA LYS A 178 16.69 19.15 -19.39
C LYS A 178 16.06 17.77 -19.20
N PRO A 179 15.97 17.27 -17.95
CA PRO A 179 15.26 16.04 -17.69
C PRO A 179 13.78 16.17 -18.08
N PRO A 180 13.10 15.05 -18.36
CA PRO A 180 11.66 15.05 -18.59
C PRO A 180 10.89 15.79 -17.50
N ALA A 181 9.86 16.55 -17.88
CA ALA A 181 9.09 17.41 -16.97
C ALA A 181 8.51 16.65 -15.76
N TYR A 182 8.17 15.37 -15.93
CA TYR A 182 7.65 14.54 -14.83
C TYR A 182 8.70 14.32 -13.72
N LEU A 183 9.99 14.16 -14.07
CA LEU A 183 11.07 14.00 -13.08
C LEU A 183 11.34 15.29 -12.33
N THR A 184 11.31 16.43 -13.03
CA THR A 184 11.42 17.75 -12.41
C THR A 184 10.28 17.99 -11.43
N THR A 185 9.05 17.62 -11.82
CA THR A 185 7.86 17.77 -10.97
C THR A 185 7.94 16.87 -9.74
N GLN A 186 8.38 15.61 -9.90
CA GLN A 186 8.56 14.70 -8.77
C GLN A 186 9.65 15.19 -7.81
N ALA A 187 10.76 15.72 -8.34
CA ALA A 187 11.84 16.27 -7.51
C ALA A 187 11.36 17.43 -6.63
N LEU A 188 10.61 18.36 -7.21
CA LEU A 188 10.02 19.48 -6.47
C LEU A 188 9.04 19.00 -5.37
N LYS A 189 8.23 17.98 -5.67
CA LYS A 189 7.31 17.38 -4.69
C LYS A 189 8.06 16.76 -3.51
N ILE A 190 9.17 16.04 -3.75
CA ILE A 190 9.98 15.46 -2.67
C ILE A 190 10.63 16.56 -1.83
N ILE A 191 11.19 17.59 -2.46
CA ILE A 191 11.78 18.73 -1.75
C ILE A 191 10.72 19.40 -0.85
N HIS A 192 9.53 19.65 -1.38
CA HIS A 192 8.42 20.21 -0.61
C HIS A 192 7.99 19.31 0.56
N LEU A 193 7.93 18.00 0.35
CA LEU A 193 7.65 17.01 1.40
C LEU A 193 8.72 17.02 2.50
N CYS A 194 10.01 17.15 2.14
CA CYS A 194 11.10 17.25 3.12
C CYS A 194 11.01 18.51 3.98
N MET A 195 10.52 19.62 3.41
CA MET A 195 10.38 20.89 4.14
C MET A 195 9.15 20.92 5.05
N THR A 196 8.09 20.20 4.70
CA THR A 196 6.83 20.18 5.44
C THR A 196 6.75 19.04 6.47
N SER A 197 7.69 18.09 6.43
CA SER A 197 7.79 16.97 7.36
C SER A 197 8.82 17.23 8.47
N ASP A 198 8.56 16.66 9.63
CA ASP A 198 9.49 16.64 10.77
C ASP A 198 10.59 15.60 10.52
N VAL A 199 11.65 16.03 9.82
CA VAL A 199 12.75 15.21 9.30
C VAL A 199 14.06 15.86 9.72
N SER A 200 15.08 15.06 10.01
CA SER A 200 16.42 15.56 10.37
C SER A 200 17.03 16.43 9.26
N GLU A 201 17.80 17.45 9.64
CA GLU A 201 18.41 18.35 8.66
C GLU A 201 19.47 17.63 7.81
N GLU A 202 20.10 16.60 8.37
CA GLU A 202 21.00 15.68 7.65
C GLU A 202 20.29 15.03 6.46
N VAL A 203 19.08 14.48 6.68
CA VAL A 203 18.29 13.83 5.64
C VAL A 203 17.79 14.84 4.63
N ARG A 204 17.37 16.05 5.06
CA ARG A 204 17.01 17.13 4.13
C ARG A 204 18.17 17.50 3.22
N SER A 205 19.37 17.63 3.77
CA SER A 205 20.60 17.91 3.02
C SER A 205 20.92 16.79 2.03
N LEU A 206 20.86 15.53 2.49
CA LEU A 206 21.13 14.36 1.67
C LEU A 206 20.13 14.22 0.51
N VAL A 207 18.84 14.43 0.75
CA VAL A 207 17.81 14.40 -0.31
C VAL A 207 18.08 15.49 -1.36
N ARG A 208 18.44 16.72 -0.95
CA ARG A 208 18.82 17.77 -1.90
C ARG A 208 20.06 17.38 -2.71
N ALA A 209 21.07 16.79 -2.07
CA ALA A 209 22.29 16.33 -2.74
C ALA A 209 22.04 15.19 -3.73
N ILE A 210 21.13 14.26 -3.43
CA ILE A 210 20.76 13.15 -4.33
C ILE A 210 19.93 13.65 -5.51
N ILE A 211 19.07 14.65 -5.29
CA ILE A 211 18.19 15.19 -6.32
C ILE A 211 18.93 16.15 -7.25
N ASN A 212 19.96 16.86 -6.80
CA ASN A 212 20.75 17.77 -7.65
C ASN A 212 21.76 17.00 -8.50
#